data_AF-E0NMK5-F1
#
_entry.id   AF-E0NMK5-F1
#
_cell.length_a   1.000
_cell.length_b   1.000
_cell.length_c   1.000
_cell.angle_alpha   90.00
_cell.angle_beta   90.00
_cell.angle_gamma   90.00
#
_symmetry.space_group_name_H-M   'P 1'
#
loop_
_entity.id
_entity.type
_entity.pdbx_description
1 polymer ?
#
loop_
_entity_poly.entity_id
_entity_poly.type
_entity_poly.pdbx_seq_one_letter_code
_entity_poly.pdbx_strand_id
1 'polypeptide(L)'
;MLLENDYLYEDKTGIENIKLYGVYFGYGLDSYQKYSDLLEITNDLGRNVSTYSKGMKRKLSLLIIVMMNREIIFLDEVTSGVDPISRVEIRKLLDKNAALMSLMTLNYKPLWIQLAKKGLKKTDVIAMAGLTTNVMAQMGKDKPITMKNIEKICKALKCTPNDIFSFENTFESEI
;
A
#
# COMPACT_ATOMS: atom_id res chain seq x y z
N MET A 1 -7.80 -6.36 2.91
CA MET A 1 -7.04 -6.25 1.66
C MET A 1 -7.97 -5.64 0.64
N LEU A 2 -7.60 -4.51 0.03
CA LEU A 2 -8.34 -3.97 -1.11
C LEU A 2 -7.70 -4.52 -2.39
N LEU A 3 -8.49 -5.27 -3.16
CA LEU A 3 -8.10 -5.82 -4.46
C LEU A 3 -8.52 -4.85 -5.58
N GLU A 4 -8.16 -5.16 -6.82
CA GLU A 4 -8.52 -4.34 -8.00
C GLU A 4 -10.04 -4.07 -8.09
N ASN A 5 -10.86 -5.03 -7.65
CA ASN A 5 -12.32 -4.92 -7.62
C ASN A 5 -12.86 -4.57 -6.22
N ASP A 6 -13.83 -3.66 -6.20
CA ASP A 6 -14.57 -3.27 -5.01
C ASP A 6 -15.70 -4.28 -4.74
N TYR A 7 -15.53 -5.15 -3.73
CA TYR A 7 -16.54 -6.14 -3.34
C TYR A 7 -17.64 -5.47 -2.51
N LEU A 8 -18.57 -4.78 -3.17
CA LEU A 8 -19.69 -4.10 -2.52
C LEU A 8 -21.02 -4.72 -2.94
N TYR A 9 -22.01 -4.66 -2.06
CA TYR A 9 -23.39 -5.07 -2.37
C TYR A 9 -24.06 -3.96 -3.17
N GLU A 10 -24.12 -4.13 -4.49
CA GLU A 10 -24.59 -3.10 -5.43
C GLU A 10 -26.10 -2.84 -5.36
N ASP A 11 -26.87 -3.81 -4.86
CA ASP A 11 -28.30 -3.76 -4.58
C ASP A 11 -28.63 -3.11 -3.21
N LYS A 12 -27.61 -2.59 -2.52
CA LYS A 12 -27.72 -1.92 -1.23
C LYS A 12 -27.14 -0.52 -1.30
N THR A 13 -27.57 0.32 -0.36
CA THR A 13 -27.05 1.68 -0.17
C THR A 13 -25.65 1.65 0.43
N GLY A 14 -24.93 2.78 0.32
CA GLY A 14 -23.62 2.92 0.97
C GLY A 14 -23.68 2.69 2.48
N ILE A 15 -24.71 3.21 3.15
CA ILE A 15 -24.89 3.05 4.59
C ILE A 15 -25.21 1.60 4.99
N GLU A 16 -25.97 0.87 4.16
CA GLU A 16 -26.24 -0.55 4.38
C GLU A 16 -24.99 -1.40 4.21
N ASN A 17 -24.15 -1.09 3.21
CA ASN A 17 -22.84 -1.73 3.05
C ASN A 17 -21.97 -1.54 4.30
N ILE A 18 -21.88 -0.31 4.81
CA ILE A 18 -21.12 -0.01 6.04
C ILE A 18 -21.63 -0.83 7.22
N LYS A 19 -22.96 -0.92 7.40
CA LYS A 19 -23.59 -1.69 8.48
C LYS A 19 -23.32 -3.18 8.35
N LEU A 20 -23.50 -3.74 7.15
CA LEU A 20 -23.34 -5.16 6.89
C LEU A 20 -21.89 -5.60 7.13
N TYR A 21 -20.93 -4.83 6.62
CA TYR A 21 -19.52 -5.07 6.91
C TYR A 21 -19.14 -4.84 8.38
N GLY A 22 -19.85 -3.95 9.08
CA GLY A 22 -19.66 -3.74 10.52
C GLY A 22 -20.04 -4.95 11.35
N VAL A 23 -21.17 -5.59 11.01
CA VAL A 23 -21.58 -6.86 11.61
C VAL A 23 -20.57 -7.96 11.27
N TYR A 24 -20.12 -8.05 10.02
CA TYR A 24 -19.21 -9.10 9.57
C TYR A 24 -17.80 -9.00 10.19
N PHE A 25 -17.23 -7.79 10.26
CA PHE A 25 -15.86 -7.57 10.72
C PHE A 25 -15.76 -7.13 12.19
N GLY A 26 -16.88 -6.84 12.85
CA GLY A 26 -16.95 -6.48 14.27
C GLY A 26 -16.53 -5.05 14.58
N TYR A 27 -16.91 -4.07 13.74
CA TYR A 27 -16.66 -2.64 13.99
C TYR A 27 -17.95 -1.85 14.29
N GLY A 28 -17.82 -0.79 15.08
CA GLY A 28 -18.90 0.14 15.42
C GLY A 28 -19.16 1.19 14.33
N LEU A 29 -20.32 1.87 14.41
CA LEU A 29 -20.72 2.90 13.45
C LEU A 29 -20.39 4.32 13.91
N ASP A 30 -19.74 4.48 15.06
CA ASP A 30 -19.58 5.80 15.69
C ASP A 30 -18.65 6.73 14.91
N SER A 31 -17.76 6.17 14.08
CA SER A 31 -16.72 6.92 13.38
C SER A 31 -16.92 7.06 11.87
N TYR A 32 -17.98 6.49 11.27
CA TYR A 32 -18.07 6.45 9.81
C TYR A 32 -18.18 7.84 9.20
N GLN A 33 -18.93 8.76 9.82
CA GLN A 33 -19.14 10.12 9.32
C GLN A 33 -17.81 10.89 9.21
N LYS A 34 -16.97 10.79 10.25
CA LYS A 34 -15.65 11.42 10.26
C LYS A 34 -14.81 11.04 9.03
N TYR A 35 -14.89 9.78 8.60
CA TYR A 35 -14.11 9.28 7.46
C TYR A 35 -14.84 9.46 6.12
N SER A 36 -16.17 9.38 6.08
CA SER A 36 -16.95 9.63 4.88
C SER A 36 -16.90 11.11 4.47
N ASP A 37 -16.76 12.03 5.43
CA ASP A 37 -16.58 13.46 5.17
C ASP A 37 -15.23 13.74 4.51
N LEU A 38 -14.17 13.05 4.92
CA LEU A 38 -12.83 13.18 4.29
C LEU A 38 -12.81 12.69 2.85
N LEU A 39 -13.63 11.68 2.55
CA LEU A 39 -13.80 11.10 1.23
C LEU A 39 -14.82 11.85 0.37
N GLU A 40 -15.50 12.87 0.92
CA GLU A 40 -16.57 13.61 0.25
C GLU A 40 -17.64 12.65 -0.33
N ILE A 41 -18.04 11.64 0.45
CA ILE A 41 -19.04 10.63 0.05
C ILE A 41 -20.26 10.56 0.99
N THR A 42 -20.26 11.32 2.09
CA THR A 42 -21.33 11.30 3.11
C THR A 42 -22.73 11.46 2.51
N ASN A 43 -22.90 12.42 1.61
CA ASN A 43 -24.19 12.73 0.98
C ASN A 43 -24.67 11.62 0.03
N ASP A 44 -23.77 10.76 -0.44
CA ASP A 44 -24.11 9.66 -1.33
C ASP A 44 -24.48 8.38 -0.59
N LEU A 45 -24.14 8.23 0.70
CA LEU A 45 -24.34 6.98 1.44
C LEU A 45 -25.79 6.48 1.46
N GLY A 46 -26.77 7.35 1.20
CA GLY A 46 -28.19 6.99 1.14
C GLY A 46 -28.66 6.37 -0.18
N ARG A 47 -27.86 6.36 -1.25
CA ARG A 47 -28.25 5.80 -2.55
C ARG A 47 -27.59 4.45 -2.83
N ASN A 48 -28.20 3.68 -3.73
CA ASN A 48 -27.71 2.35 -4.11
C ASN A 48 -26.31 2.38 -4.72
N VAL A 49 -25.45 1.47 -4.31
CA VAL A 49 -24.06 1.37 -4.76
C VAL A 49 -23.94 1.03 -6.25
N SER A 50 -24.95 0.38 -6.85
CA SER A 50 -25.05 0.21 -8.31
C SER A 50 -25.00 1.53 -9.08
N THR A 51 -25.39 2.66 -8.46
CA THR A 51 -25.35 3.99 -9.08
C THR A 51 -24.02 4.71 -8.87
N TYR A 52 -23.09 4.14 -8.10
CA TYR A 52 -21.82 4.78 -7.76
C TYR A 52 -20.86 4.71 -8.95
N SER A 53 -20.10 5.79 -9.18
CA SER A 53 -18.96 5.73 -10.09
C SER A 53 -17.85 4.83 -9.52
N LYS A 54 -16.88 4.44 -10.34
CA LYS A 54 -15.72 3.65 -9.88
C LYS A 54 -14.99 4.33 -8.71
N GLY A 55 -14.80 5.65 -8.76
CA GLY A 55 -14.17 6.41 -7.68
C GLY A 55 -14.97 6.35 -6.37
N MET A 56 -16.29 6.37 -6.47
CA MET A 56 -17.18 6.32 -5.30
C MET A 56 -17.24 4.93 -4.68
N LYS A 57 -17.26 3.88 -5.51
CA LYS A 57 -17.12 2.49 -5.03
C LYS A 57 -15.79 2.36 -4.28
N ARG A 58 -14.69 2.86 -4.85
CA ARG A 58 -13.37 2.85 -4.21
C ARG A 58 -13.34 3.59 -2.87
N LYS A 59 -13.92 4.78 -2.80
CA LYS A 59 -14.07 5.55 -1.55
C LYS A 59 -14.85 4.77 -0.49
N LEU A 60 -15.98 4.15 -0.85
CA LEU A 60 -16.78 3.35 0.08
C LEU A 60 -16.01 2.12 0.59
N SER A 61 -15.29 1.42 -0.28
CA SER A 61 -14.43 0.30 0.11
C SER A 61 -13.34 0.73 1.09
N LEU A 62 -12.69 1.86 0.83
CA LEU A 62 -11.66 2.42 1.72
C LEU A 62 -12.23 2.87 3.07
N LEU A 63 -13.43 3.46 3.07
CA LEU A 63 -14.14 3.80 4.30
C LEU A 63 -14.35 2.56 5.17
N ILE A 64 -14.88 1.47 4.61
CA ILE A 64 -15.09 0.20 5.31
C ILE A 64 -13.76 -0.33 5.88
N ILE A 65 -12.69 -0.31 5.09
CA ILE A 65 -11.37 -0.78 5.52
C ILE A 65 -10.82 0.01 6.69
N VAL A 66 -10.93 1.35 6.66
CA VAL A 66 -10.49 2.20 7.77
C VAL A 66 -11.34 1.96 9.02
N MET A 67 -12.65 1.77 8.85
CA MET A 67 -13.55 1.44 9.96
C MET A 67 -13.24 0.11 10.64
N MET A 68 -12.66 -0.86 9.92
CA MET A 68 -12.21 -2.12 10.53
C MET A 68 -11.08 -1.95 11.56
N ASN A 69 -10.42 -0.78 11.60
CA ASN A 69 -9.37 -0.42 12.55
C ASN A 69 -8.32 -1.52 12.74
N ARG A 70 -7.76 -2.01 11.63
CA ARG A 70 -6.73 -3.06 11.63
C ARG A 70 -5.34 -2.44 11.70
N GLU A 71 -4.41 -3.12 12.38
CA GLU A 71 -3.00 -2.72 12.49
C GLU A 71 -2.27 -2.73 11.15
N ILE A 72 -2.69 -3.61 10.23
CA ILE A 72 -2.08 -3.79 8.91
C ILE A 72 -3.17 -3.79 7.84
N ILE A 73 -3.00 -2.94 6.83
CA ILE A 73 -3.90 -2.81 5.69
C ILE A 73 -3.09 -2.96 4.40
N PHE A 74 -3.43 -3.97 3.60
CA PHE A 74 -2.91 -4.14 2.24
C PHE A 74 -3.81 -3.42 1.24
N LEU A 75 -3.22 -2.49 0.49
CA LEU A 75 -3.86 -1.65 -0.52
C LEU A 75 -3.12 -1.81 -1.84
N ASP A 76 -3.78 -2.38 -2.86
CA ASP A 76 -3.23 -2.51 -4.20
C ASP A 76 -3.94 -1.56 -5.19
N GLU A 77 -3.17 -0.84 -6.00
CA GLU A 77 -3.66 0.06 -7.06
C GLU A 77 -4.87 0.95 -6.66
N VAL A 78 -4.82 1.53 -5.45
CA VAL A 78 -6.00 2.18 -4.84
C VAL A 78 -6.50 3.43 -5.55
N THR A 79 -5.67 4.05 -6.38
CA THR A 79 -6.01 5.24 -7.18
C THR A 79 -6.22 4.94 -8.66
N SER A 80 -6.06 3.69 -9.09
CA SER A 80 -6.12 3.30 -10.49
C SER A 80 -7.55 3.38 -11.05
N GLY A 81 -7.70 4.05 -12.20
CA GLY A 81 -9.00 4.26 -12.85
C GLY A 81 -9.98 5.14 -12.06
N VAL A 82 -9.51 5.81 -11.01
CA VAL A 82 -10.28 6.80 -10.23
C VAL A 82 -10.03 8.19 -10.82
N ASP A 83 -11.07 9.04 -10.82
CA ASP A 83 -11.00 10.42 -11.32
C ASP A 83 -10.06 11.29 -10.45
N PRO A 84 -9.53 12.42 -10.98
CA PRO A 84 -8.53 13.21 -10.26
C PRO A 84 -8.99 13.74 -8.89
N ILE A 85 -10.26 14.09 -8.73
CA ILE A 85 -10.81 14.64 -7.48
C ILE A 85 -10.84 13.53 -6.42
N SER A 86 -11.41 12.38 -6.79
CA SER A 86 -11.43 11.20 -5.95
C SER A 86 -10.03 10.73 -5.51
N ARG A 87 -8.99 10.88 -6.33
CA ARG A 87 -7.61 10.58 -5.92
C ARG A 87 -7.12 11.49 -4.78
N VAL A 88 -7.47 12.77 -4.82
CA VAL A 88 -7.09 13.73 -3.79
C VAL A 88 -7.77 13.39 -2.46
N GLU A 89 -9.06 13.07 -2.49
CA GLU A 89 -9.81 12.74 -1.27
C GLU A 89 -9.39 11.39 -0.68
N ILE A 90 -9.14 10.39 -1.52
CA ILE A 90 -8.52 9.13 -1.09
C ILE A 90 -7.19 9.42 -0.40
N ARG A 91 -6.34 10.24 -1.01
CA ARG A 91 -5.05 10.60 -0.41
C ARG A 91 -5.21 11.32 0.93
N LYS A 92 -6.17 12.26 1.07
CA LYS A 92 -6.48 12.90 2.36
C LYS A 92 -6.81 11.87 3.45
N LEU A 93 -7.61 10.85 3.13
CA LEU A 93 -7.94 9.78 4.07
C LEU A 93 -6.71 8.97 4.47
N LEU A 94 -5.88 8.59 3.49
CA LEU A 94 -4.67 7.79 3.71
C LEU A 94 -3.65 8.56 4.54
N ASP A 95 -3.39 9.83 4.22
CA ASP A 95 -2.46 10.69 4.95
C ASP A 95 -2.90 10.87 6.42
N LYS A 96 -4.21 11.02 6.67
CA LYS A 96 -4.76 11.18 8.03
C LYS A 96 -4.74 9.88 8.85
N ASN A 97 -4.71 8.73 8.19
CA ASN A 97 -4.58 7.42 8.84
C ASN A 97 -3.20 6.80 8.57
N ALA A 98 -2.20 7.60 8.18
CA ALA A 98 -0.85 7.12 7.89
C ALA A 98 -0.18 6.46 9.10
N ALA A 99 -0.60 6.82 10.33
CA ALA A 99 -0.19 6.13 11.56
C ALA A 99 -0.79 4.72 11.72
N LEU A 100 -1.75 4.31 10.90
CA LEU A 100 -2.28 2.93 10.84
C LEU A 100 -1.81 2.21 9.55
N MET A 101 -1.40 2.98 8.55
CA MET A 101 -0.79 2.47 7.34
C MET A 101 0.70 2.33 7.60
N SER A 102 1.14 1.16 8.08
CA SER A 102 2.55 0.82 7.95
C SER A 102 2.93 0.88 6.47
N LEU A 103 3.50 2.01 6.05
CA LEU A 103 4.19 2.12 4.79
C LEU A 103 5.45 1.28 4.94
N MET A 104 5.33 0.00 4.65
CA MET A 104 6.45 -0.91 4.49
C MET A 104 7.36 -0.32 3.41
N THR A 105 8.41 0.36 3.87
CA THR A 105 9.34 1.03 2.97
C THR A 105 10.39 0.01 2.61
N LEU A 106 10.47 -0.32 1.33
CA LEU A 106 11.53 -1.16 0.78
C LEU A 106 12.88 -0.53 1.15
N ASN A 107 13.83 -1.32 1.62
CA ASN A 107 15.21 -0.88 1.77
C ASN A 107 16.18 -2.00 1.37
N TYR A 108 17.37 -1.62 0.91
CA TYR A 108 18.43 -2.56 0.53
C TYR A 108 19.55 -2.66 1.57
N LYS A 109 19.27 -2.29 2.83
CA LYS A 109 20.22 -2.42 3.95
C LYS A 109 20.77 -3.84 4.13
N PRO A 110 19.96 -4.92 3.99
CA PRO A 110 20.47 -6.29 4.03
C PRO A 110 21.59 -6.54 3.01
N LEU A 111 21.39 -6.08 1.76
CA LEU A 111 22.41 -6.19 0.71
C LEU A 111 23.70 -5.49 1.11
N TRP A 112 23.64 -4.25 1.60
CA TRP A 112 24.83 -3.49 1.98
C TRP A 112 25.62 -4.15 3.11
N ILE A 113 24.93 -4.68 4.11
CA ILE A 113 25.55 -5.44 5.21
C ILE A 113 26.21 -6.71 4.65
N GLN A 114 25.54 -7.42 3.74
CA GLN A 114 26.08 -8.62 3.12
C GLN A 114 27.35 -8.35 2.30
N LEU A 115 27.36 -7.26 1.53
CA LEU A 115 28.55 -6.85 0.76
C LEU A 115 29.71 -6.52 1.69
N ALA A 116 29.48 -5.77 2.76
CA ALA A 116 30.51 -5.46 3.75
C ALA A 116 31.09 -6.73 4.38
N LYS A 117 30.24 -7.70 4.76
CA LYS A 117 30.68 -9.01 5.30
C LYS A 117 31.52 -9.81 4.32
N LYS A 118 31.28 -9.68 3.02
CA LYS A 118 32.03 -10.36 1.95
C LYS A 118 33.22 -9.54 1.43
N GLY A 119 33.45 -8.32 1.95
CA GLY A 119 34.50 -7.43 1.46
C GLY A 119 34.26 -6.90 0.04
N LEU A 120 33.02 -6.90 -0.43
CA LEU A 120 32.64 -6.51 -1.80
C LEU A 120 32.19 -5.05 -1.85
N LYS A 121 32.50 -4.38 -2.96
CA LYS A 121 32.00 -3.05 -3.30
C LYS A 121 30.75 -3.15 -4.17
N LYS A 122 29.97 -2.06 -4.22
CA LYS A 122 28.82 -1.94 -5.12
C LYS A 122 29.21 -2.15 -6.59
N THR A 123 30.40 -1.71 -6.99
CA THR A 123 30.95 -1.93 -8.34
C THR A 123 31.15 -3.41 -8.67
N ASP A 124 31.50 -4.21 -7.68
CA ASP A 124 31.75 -5.64 -7.87
C ASP A 124 30.42 -6.35 -8.16
N VAL A 125 29.35 -5.97 -7.45
CA VAL A 125 27.99 -6.49 -7.72
C VAL A 125 27.52 -6.12 -9.11
N ILE A 126 27.76 -4.89 -9.57
CA ILE A 126 27.42 -4.45 -10.93
C ILE A 126 28.07 -5.39 -11.95
N ALA A 127 29.36 -5.67 -11.80
CA ALA A 127 30.12 -6.53 -12.70
C ALA A 127 29.66 -8.00 -12.61
N MET A 128 29.56 -8.56 -11.40
CA MET A 128 29.24 -9.97 -11.16
C MET A 128 27.80 -10.33 -11.57
N ALA A 129 26.84 -9.45 -11.32
CA ALA A 129 25.42 -9.68 -11.64
C ALA A 129 25.02 -9.14 -13.03
N GLY A 130 25.94 -8.50 -13.76
CA GLY A 130 25.64 -7.88 -15.06
C GLY A 130 24.50 -6.86 -14.96
N LEU A 131 24.61 -5.95 -14.00
CA LEU A 131 23.65 -4.86 -13.77
C LEU A 131 24.12 -3.58 -14.47
N THR A 132 23.20 -2.66 -14.71
CA THR A 132 23.55 -1.30 -15.10
C THR A 132 23.82 -0.44 -13.87
N THR A 133 24.60 0.63 -14.03
CA THR A 133 24.84 1.61 -12.98
C THR A 133 23.55 2.27 -12.48
N ASN A 134 22.54 2.43 -13.36
CA ASN A 134 21.23 2.97 -12.99
C ASN A 134 20.48 2.06 -12.00
N VAL A 135 20.54 0.73 -12.18
CA VAL A 135 19.92 -0.22 -11.23
C VAL A 135 20.57 -0.11 -9.85
N MET A 136 21.89 0.03 -9.79
CA MET A 136 22.60 0.27 -8.53
C MET A 136 22.23 1.60 -7.88
N ALA A 137 22.07 2.67 -8.69
CA ALA A 137 21.64 3.97 -8.21
C ALA A 137 20.20 3.96 -7.67
N GLN A 138 19.31 3.18 -8.28
CA GLN A 138 17.94 2.94 -7.79
C GLN A 138 17.95 2.26 -6.42
N MET A 139 18.71 1.18 -6.27
CA MET A 139 18.86 0.50 -4.97
C MET A 139 19.46 1.42 -3.90
N GLY A 140 20.41 2.29 -4.26
CA GLY A 140 20.99 3.28 -3.34
C GLY A 140 20.01 4.37 -2.87
N LYS A 141 18.86 4.51 -3.54
CA LYS A 141 17.75 5.40 -3.15
C LYS A 141 16.53 4.61 -2.69
N ASP A 142 16.72 3.33 -2.38
CA ASP A 142 15.67 2.41 -1.95
C ASP A 142 14.46 2.31 -2.90
N LYS A 143 14.72 2.53 -4.20
CA LYS A 143 13.69 2.37 -5.24
C LYS A 143 13.54 0.89 -5.63
N PRO A 144 12.32 0.45 -5.97
CA PRO A 144 12.10 -0.91 -6.45
C PRO A 144 12.84 -1.17 -7.75
N ILE A 145 13.40 -2.38 -7.87
CA ILE A 145 14.00 -2.91 -9.08
C ILE A 145 13.20 -4.13 -9.56
N THR A 146 13.42 -4.56 -10.80
CA THR A 146 12.72 -5.72 -11.35
C THR A 146 13.16 -7.04 -10.69
N MET A 147 12.25 -8.02 -10.61
CA MET A 147 12.56 -9.37 -10.10
C MET A 147 13.69 -10.05 -10.85
N LYS A 148 13.84 -9.79 -12.16
CA LYS A 148 14.96 -10.29 -12.95
C LYS A 148 16.32 -9.77 -12.46
N ASN A 149 16.37 -8.52 -11.99
CA ASN A 149 17.60 -7.96 -11.41
C ASN A 149 17.89 -8.57 -10.02
N ILE A 150 16.85 -8.80 -9.21
CA ILE A 150 16.98 -9.49 -7.91
C ILE A 150 17.54 -10.90 -8.13
N GLU A 151 16.99 -11.66 -9.08
CA GLU A 151 17.47 -13.01 -9.42
C GLU A 151 18.95 -13.02 -9.82
N LYS A 152 19.39 -12.06 -10.65
CA LYS A 152 20.80 -11.90 -11.03
C LYS A 152 21.69 -11.68 -9.82
N ILE A 153 21.27 -10.84 -8.87
CA ILE A 153 22.01 -10.57 -7.63
C ILE A 153 22.07 -11.83 -6.76
N CYS A 154 20.95 -12.52 -6.57
CA CYS A 154 20.89 -13.79 -5.83
C CYS A 154 21.88 -14.81 -6.39
N LYS A 155 21.92 -14.98 -7.72
CA LYS A 155 22.84 -15.90 -8.40
C LYS A 155 24.29 -15.48 -8.22
N ALA A 156 24.60 -14.18 -8.37
CA ALA A 156 25.96 -13.65 -8.25
C ALA A 156 26.52 -13.77 -6.83
N LEU A 157 25.70 -13.50 -5.81
CA LEU A 157 26.13 -13.48 -4.41
C LEU A 157 25.90 -14.80 -3.67
N LYS A 158 25.23 -15.76 -4.31
CA LYS A 158 24.73 -17.02 -3.74
C LYS A 158 23.88 -16.76 -2.50
N CYS A 159 22.84 -15.94 -2.66
CA CYS A 159 21.95 -15.51 -1.58
C CYS A 159 20.47 -15.57 -2.00
N THR A 160 19.59 -15.26 -1.04
CA THR A 160 18.14 -15.21 -1.23
C THR A 160 17.64 -13.77 -1.30
N PRO A 161 16.42 -13.51 -1.80
CA PRO A 161 15.86 -12.15 -1.80
C PRO A 161 15.83 -11.47 -0.43
N ASN A 162 15.66 -12.24 0.65
CA ASN A 162 15.67 -11.73 2.03
C ASN A 162 17.05 -11.17 2.45
N ASP A 163 18.12 -11.62 1.80
CA ASP A 163 19.47 -11.08 2.01
C ASP A 163 19.71 -9.80 1.20
N ILE A 164 18.83 -9.47 0.25
CA ILE A 164 18.97 -8.33 -0.67
C ILE A 164 18.18 -7.14 -0.16
N PHE A 165 16.92 -7.34 0.21
CA PHE A 165 16.05 -6.26 0.64
C PHE A 165 15.19 -6.67 1.82
N SER A 166 14.70 -5.66 2.53
CA SER A 166 13.71 -5.81 3.59
C SER A 166 12.69 -4.67 3.50
N PHE A 167 11.64 -4.77 4.29
CA PHE A 167 10.68 -3.69 4.47
C PHE A 167 10.81 -3.17 5.90
N GLU A 168 11.03 -1.87 6.06
CA GLU A 168 11.03 -1.20 7.35
C GLU A 168 9.68 -0.54 7.59
N ASN A 169 9.20 -0.62 8.83
CA ASN A 169 8.03 0.11 9.29
C ASN A 169 8.46 1.53 9.66
N THR A 170 7.87 2.56 9.07
CA THR A 170 8.27 3.96 9.26
C THR A 170 7.88 4.56 10.63
N PHE A 171 7.68 3.74 11.67
CA PHE A 171 7.22 4.19 12.99
C PHE A 171 8.33 4.56 13.98
N GLU A 172 9.60 4.27 13.70
CA GLU A 172 10.67 4.42 14.69
C GLU A 172 11.38 5.79 14.71
N SER A 173 10.98 6.78 13.90
CA SER A 173 11.71 8.06 13.84
C SER A 173 11.04 9.26 14.53
N GLU A 174 9.90 9.11 15.20
CA GLU A 174 9.22 10.23 15.88
C GLU A 174 8.66 9.85 17.26
N ILE A 175 9.52 9.32 18.14
CA ILE A 175 9.34 9.40 19.59
C ILE A 175 10.53 10.12 20.20
#